data_AF-V6HVJ9-F1
#
_entry.id   AF-V6HVJ9-F1
#
_cell.length_a   1.000
_cell.length_b   1.000
_cell.length_c   1.000
_cell.angle_alpha   90.00
_cell.angle_beta   90.00
_cell.angle_gamma   90.00
#
_symmetry.space_group_name_H-M   'P 1'
#
loop_
_entity.id
_entity.type
_entity.pdbx_description
1 polymer ?
#
loop_
_entity_poly.entity_id
_entity_poly.type
_entity_poly.pdbx_seq_one_letter_code
_entity_poly.pdbx_strand_id
1 'polypeptide(L)'
;MDSQIKIHPIEANFLVVTTENKEYPLPVLIYSVENEKENYVYAELLSYSILGYGKNIQEAKEDLVNLFDLYSFDTANSEKRSTMIQSETEKKKLFLNKIDVKMWDYFFNLNPPGQEDFKGLREAHYAIAS
;
A
#
# COMPACT_ATOMS: atom_id res chain seq x y z
N MET A 1 28.70 2.35 23.77
CA MET A 1 27.78 3.26 23.05
C MET A 1 26.69 2.38 22.50
N ASP A 2 25.47 2.52 22.99
CA ASP A 2 24.30 1.86 22.40
C ASP A 2 24.12 2.45 21.01
N SER A 3 24.51 1.70 19.99
CA SER A 3 24.17 2.02 18.61
C SER A 3 22.65 1.91 18.51
N GLN A 4 21.95 3.05 18.52
CA GLN A 4 20.53 3.07 18.20
C GLN A 4 20.35 2.49 16.81
N ILE A 5 19.69 1.34 16.73
CA ILE A 5 19.26 0.76 15.47
C ILE A 5 18.20 1.69 14.91
N LYS A 6 18.53 2.35 13.79
CA LYS A 6 17.62 3.26 13.12
C LYS A 6 17.11 2.61 11.85
N ILE A 7 15.78 2.53 11.76
CA ILE A 7 15.08 2.02 10.58
C ILE A 7 14.87 3.17 9.61
N HIS A 8 15.23 2.96 8.34
CA HIS A 8 14.97 3.87 7.24
C HIS A 8 13.86 3.32 6.36
N PRO A 9 12.62 3.82 6.51
CA PRO A 9 11.53 3.39 5.63
C PRO A 9 11.80 3.87 4.20
N ILE A 10 11.56 2.97 3.24
CA ILE A 10 11.78 3.21 1.81
C ILE A 10 10.44 3.31 1.10
N GLU A 11 9.58 2.29 1.22
CA GLU A 11 8.26 2.27 0.58
C GLU A 11 7.23 1.44 1.35
N ALA A 12 5.96 1.79 1.18
CA ALA A 12 4.82 1.04 1.69
C ALA A 12 4.15 0.27 0.55
N ASN A 13 3.89 -1.01 0.77
CA ASN A 13 3.27 -1.92 -0.19
C ASN A 13 2.08 -2.64 0.44
N PHE A 14 1.30 -3.31 -0.40
CA PHE A 14 0.36 -4.34 0.00
C PHE A 14 0.74 -5.66 -0.66
N LEU A 15 0.77 -6.74 0.11
CA LEU A 15 0.72 -8.09 -0.41
C LEU A 15 -0.75 -8.45 -0.61
N VAL A 16 -1.17 -8.59 -1.87
CA VAL A 16 -2.53 -9.02 -2.21
C VAL A 16 -2.56 -10.53 -2.27
N VAL A 17 -3.35 -11.11 -1.37
CA VAL A 17 -3.58 -12.55 -1.28
C VAL A 17 -4.97 -12.84 -1.84
N THR A 18 -5.03 -13.64 -2.90
CA THR A 18 -6.29 -14.03 -3.53
C THR A 18 -6.75 -15.35 -2.94
N THR A 19 -7.95 -15.38 -2.36
CA THR A 19 -8.63 -16.62 -1.97
C THR A 19 -9.80 -16.89 -2.92
N GLU A 20 -10.54 -18.00 -2.75
CA GLU A 20 -11.64 -18.40 -3.67
C GLU A 20 -12.69 -17.30 -3.88
N ASN A 21 -12.91 -16.46 -2.88
CA ASN A 21 -14.05 -15.55 -2.86
C ASN A 21 -13.65 -14.08 -2.71
N LYS A 22 -12.38 -13.75 -2.44
CA LYS A 22 -11.97 -12.38 -2.10
C LYS A 22 -10.46 -12.15 -2.16
N GLU A 23 -10.08 -10.92 -2.50
CA GLU A 23 -8.73 -10.40 -2.35
C GLU A 23 -8.55 -9.75 -0.97
N TYR A 24 -7.45 -10.10 -0.30
CA TYR A 24 -7.08 -9.56 1.01
C TYR A 24 -5.76 -8.78 0.89
N PRO A 25 -5.80 -7.44 1.02
CA PRO A 25 -4.58 -6.65 1.03
C PRO A 25 -3.95 -6.69 2.42
N LEU A 26 -2.70 -7.15 2.51
CA LEU A 26 -1.92 -7.18 3.73
C LEU A 26 -0.81 -6.13 3.67
N PRO A 27 -0.67 -5.24 4.69
CA PRO A 27 0.29 -4.16 4.65
C PRO A 27 1.74 -4.67 4.78
N VAL A 28 2.60 -4.16 3.89
CA VAL A 28 4.03 -4.47 3.85
C VAL A 28 4.83 -3.17 3.95
N LEU A 29 5.83 -3.14 4.81
CA LEU A 29 6.81 -2.06 4.90
C LEU A 29 8.14 -2.51 4.31
N ILE A 30 8.73 -1.71 3.45
CA ILE A 30 10.09 -1.91 2.96
C ILE A 30 10.99 -0.87 3.59
N TYR A 31 12.11 -1.33 4.15
CA TYR A 31 13.04 -0.48 4.88
C TYR A 31 14.47 -1.03 4.83
N SER A 32 15.43 -0.19 5.21
CA SER A 32 16.80 -0.61 5.51
C SER A 32 17.16 -0.24 6.96
N VAL A 33 18.23 -0.83 7.48
CA VAL A 33 18.70 -0.59 8.85
C VAL A 33 20.06 0.10 8.82
N GLU A 34 20.20 1.23 9.53
CA GLU A 34 21.49 1.91 9.62
C GLU A 34 22.56 1.03 10.27
N ASN A 35 23.79 1.13 9.76
CA ASN A 35 24.98 0.45 10.29
C ASN A 35 24.86 -1.08 10.33
N GLU A 36 23.96 -1.64 9.53
CA GLU A 36 23.92 -3.05 9.30
C GLU A 36 25.13 -3.48 8.47
N LYS A 37 25.83 -4.53 8.90
CA LYS A 37 27.04 -5.02 8.21
C LYS A 37 26.80 -5.40 6.75
N GLU A 38 25.64 -5.98 6.48
CA GLU A 38 25.31 -6.57 5.18
C GLU A 38 24.59 -5.62 4.23
N ASN A 39 24.13 -4.46 4.74
CA ASN A 39 23.34 -3.45 4.03
C ASN A 39 22.16 -4.06 3.26
N TYR A 40 21.33 -4.85 3.95
CA TYR A 40 20.17 -5.45 3.33
C TYR A 40 19.00 -4.47 3.27
N VAL A 41 18.11 -4.74 2.31
CA VAL A 41 16.76 -4.21 2.28
C VAL A 41 15.83 -5.29 2.83
N TYR A 42 14.89 -4.87 3.65
CA TYR A 42 13.92 -5.71 4.32
C TYR A 42 12.52 -5.40 3.81
N ALA A 43 11.71 -6.43 3.63
CA ALA A 43 10.28 -6.33 3.39
C ALA A 43 9.55 -7.07 4.51
N GLU A 44 8.77 -6.36 5.32
CA GLU A 44 8.07 -6.92 6.47
C GLU A 44 6.56 -6.86 6.27
N LEU A 45 5.91 -8.02 6.39
CA LEU A 45 4.46 -8.14 6.49
C LEU A 45 4.01 -7.83 7.92
N LEU A 46 3.52 -6.60 8.14
CA LEU A 46 3.29 -6.05 9.48
C LEU A 46 2.29 -6.86 10.32
N SER A 47 1.33 -7.54 9.67
CA SER A 47 0.30 -8.30 10.35
C SER A 47 0.78 -9.64 10.92
N TYR A 48 1.90 -10.17 10.41
CA TYR A 48 2.36 -11.53 10.71
C TYR A 48 3.85 -11.61 11.05
N SER A 49 4.56 -10.48 11.05
CA SER A 49 6.01 -10.39 11.26
C SER A 49 6.81 -11.35 10.37
N ILE A 50 6.30 -11.61 9.15
CA ILE A 50 7.03 -12.36 8.12
C ILE A 50 7.98 -11.37 7.45
N LEU A 51 9.24 -11.75 7.35
CA LEU A 51 10.32 -10.90 6.90
C LEU A 51 11.01 -11.53 5.69
N GLY A 52 10.97 -10.84 4.56
CA GLY A 52 11.85 -11.10 3.42
C GLY A 52 13.02 -10.11 3.40
N TYR A 53 14.16 -10.52 2.84
CA TYR A 53 15.33 -9.64 2.73
C TYR A 53 16.12 -9.87 1.44
N GLY A 54 16.86 -8.85 1.02
CA GLY A 54 17.65 -8.91 -0.22
C GLY A 54 18.64 -7.75 -0.36
N LYS A 55 19.54 -7.82 -1.35
CA LYS A 55 20.50 -6.73 -1.64
C LYS A 55 19.83 -5.51 -2.28
N ASN A 56 18.59 -5.66 -2.75
CA ASN A 56 17.78 -4.58 -3.28
C ASN A 56 16.29 -4.81 -2.93
N ILE A 57 15.47 -3.80 -3.22
CA ILE A 57 14.02 -3.81 -2.95
C ILE A 57 13.35 -5.02 -3.61
N GLN A 58 13.69 -5.34 -4.86
CA GLN A 58 13.03 -6.39 -5.62
C GLN A 58 13.30 -7.78 -5.01
N GLU A 59 14.55 -8.07 -4.65
CA GLU A 59 14.93 -9.31 -3.97
C GLU A 59 14.19 -9.47 -2.63
N ALA A 60 14.11 -8.40 -1.82
CA ALA A 60 13.39 -8.44 -0.55
C ALA A 60 11.89 -8.72 -0.72
N LYS A 61 11.27 -8.17 -1.76
CA LYS A 61 9.86 -8.45 -2.11
C LYS A 61 9.66 -9.89 -2.53
N GLU A 62 10.53 -10.40 -3.41
CA GLU A 62 10.46 -11.76 -3.92
C GLU A 62 10.61 -12.78 -2.79
N ASP A 63 11.59 -12.56 -1.90
CA ASP A 63 11.80 -13.40 -0.73
C ASP A 63 10.57 -13.40 0.20
N LEU A 64 9.98 -12.23 0.48
CA LEU A 64 8.76 -12.13 1.29
C LEU A 64 7.58 -12.88 0.67
N VAL A 65 7.36 -12.74 -0.64
CA VAL A 65 6.28 -13.44 -1.36
C VAL A 65 6.51 -14.95 -1.30
N ASN A 66 7.74 -15.41 -1.56
CA ASN A 66 8.08 -16.83 -1.53
C ASN A 66 7.89 -17.43 -0.12
N LEU A 67 8.34 -16.73 0.92
CA LEU A 67 8.13 -17.12 2.31
C LEU A 67 6.65 -17.19 2.65
N PHE A 68 5.88 -16.16 2.30
CA PHE A 68 4.44 -16.15 2.55
C PHE A 68 3.73 -17.29 1.83
N ASP A 69 4.03 -17.51 0.56
CA ASP A 69 3.43 -18.57 -0.24
C ASP A 69 3.78 -19.96 0.32
N LEU A 70 5.02 -20.16 0.79
CA LEU A 70 5.46 -21.40 1.45
C LEU A 70 4.62 -21.71 2.70
N TYR A 71 4.32 -20.70 3.53
CA TYR A 71 3.54 -20.90 4.75
C TYR A 71 2.03 -20.92 4.53
N SER A 72 1.55 -20.32 3.45
CA SER A 72 0.12 -20.14 3.19
C SER A 72 -0.46 -21.20 2.26
N PHE A 73 0.37 -21.79 1.39
CA PHE A 73 -0.06 -22.78 0.41
C PHE A 73 0.73 -24.09 0.61
N ASP A 74 0.14 -24.99 1.38
CA ASP A 74 0.75 -26.29 1.76
C ASP A 74 0.87 -27.28 0.59
N THR A 75 0.51 -26.90 -0.65
CA THR A 75 0.49 -27.81 -1.79
C THR A 75 0.86 -27.13 -3.11
N ALA A 76 1.62 -27.86 -3.92
CA ALA A 76 2.12 -27.51 -5.26
C ALA A 76 1.05 -27.21 -6.33
N ASN A 77 -0.22 -27.01 -5.95
CA ASN A 77 -1.38 -26.86 -6.83
C ASN A 77 -2.24 -25.62 -6.53
N SER A 78 -1.77 -24.69 -5.70
CA SER A 78 -2.41 -23.39 -5.60
C SER A 78 -2.08 -22.55 -6.84
N GLU A 79 -2.98 -22.47 -7.82
CA GLU A 79 -2.91 -21.45 -8.88
C GLU A 79 -3.04 -20.01 -8.33
N LYS A 80 -3.29 -19.85 -7.03
CA LYS A 80 -3.41 -18.57 -6.35
C LYS A 80 -2.03 -18.14 -5.87
N ARG A 81 -1.41 -17.26 -6.64
CA ARG A 81 -0.16 -16.58 -6.27
C ARG A 81 -0.46 -15.28 -5.56
N SER A 82 0.27 -14.99 -4.48
CA SER A 82 0.23 -13.69 -3.83
C SER A 82 1.03 -12.69 -4.68
N THR A 83 0.55 -11.44 -4.79
CA THR A 83 1.24 -10.42 -5.59
C THR A 83 1.45 -9.16 -4.76
N MET A 84 2.63 -8.56 -4.85
CA MET A 84 2.91 -7.31 -4.14
C MET A 84 2.67 -6.08 -5.03
N ILE A 85 1.97 -5.10 -4.48
CA ILE A 85 1.66 -3.83 -5.16
C ILE A 85 2.01 -2.65 -4.26
N GLN A 86 2.52 -1.56 -4.84
CA GLN A 86 2.81 -0.35 -4.08
C GLN A 86 1.51 0.29 -3.55
N SER A 87 1.55 0.74 -2.29
CA SER A 87 0.40 1.34 -1.61
C SER A 87 -0.08 2.61 -2.31
N GLU A 88 0.83 3.39 -2.89
CA GLU A 88 0.50 4.60 -3.64
C GLU A 88 -0.35 4.31 -4.88
N THR A 89 -0.07 3.22 -5.59
CA THR A 89 -0.86 2.79 -6.75
C THR A 89 -2.29 2.47 -6.36
N GLU A 90 -2.49 1.78 -5.24
CA GLU A 90 -3.83 1.49 -4.72
C GLU A 90 -4.53 2.71 -4.15
N LYS A 91 -3.82 3.57 -3.39
CA LYS A 91 -4.37 4.85 -2.93
C LYS A 91 -4.79 5.72 -4.09
N LYS A 92 -3.99 5.76 -5.16
CA LYS A 92 -4.32 6.44 -6.41
C LYS A 92 -5.57 5.82 -7.03
N LYS A 93 -5.65 4.50 -7.25
CA LYS A 93 -6.86 3.86 -7.78
C LYS A 93 -8.10 4.14 -6.93
N LEU A 94 -7.99 4.05 -5.60
CA LEU A 94 -9.07 4.39 -4.67
C LEU A 94 -9.51 5.85 -4.79
N PHE A 95 -8.55 6.78 -4.90
CA PHE A 95 -8.81 8.19 -5.12
C PHE A 95 -9.51 8.44 -6.46
N LEU A 96 -9.00 7.84 -7.55
CA LEU A 96 -9.59 7.91 -8.89
C LEU A 96 -11.02 7.34 -8.92
N ASN A 97 -11.26 6.22 -8.25
CA ASN A 97 -12.58 5.57 -8.19
C ASN A 97 -13.58 6.32 -7.31
N LYS A 98 -13.11 7.13 -6.36
CA LYS A 98 -13.96 7.90 -5.43
C LYS A 98 -14.16 9.34 -5.85
N ILE A 99 -13.37 9.85 -6.78
CA ILE A 99 -13.58 11.16 -7.37
C ILE A 99 -14.68 11.06 -8.43
N ASP A 100 -15.80 11.72 -8.15
CA ASP A 100 -16.76 12.08 -9.18
C ASP A 100 -16.04 12.95 -10.22
N VAL A 101 -16.19 12.65 -11.52
CA VAL A 101 -15.48 13.31 -12.63
C VAL A 101 -15.62 14.85 -12.55
N LYS A 102 -16.70 15.35 -11.96
CA LYS A 102 -16.92 16.79 -11.72
C LYS A 102 -15.95 17.43 -10.71
N MET A 103 -15.42 16.66 -9.76
CA MET A 103 -14.40 17.13 -8.81
C MET A 103 -13.00 17.15 -9.43
N TRP A 104 -12.78 16.44 -10.53
CA TRP A 104 -11.50 16.43 -11.24
C TRP A 104 -11.15 17.82 -11.80
N ASP A 105 -12.12 18.46 -12.46
CA ASP A 105 -11.96 19.82 -13.00
C ASP A 105 -11.76 20.87 -11.90
N TYR A 106 -12.33 20.62 -10.71
CA TYR A 106 -12.18 21.46 -9.53
C TYR A 106 -10.78 21.36 -8.89
N PHE A 107 -10.25 20.15 -8.70
CA PHE A 107 -8.94 19.97 -8.05
C PHE A 107 -7.76 20.29 -8.98
N PHE A 108 -7.90 20.06 -10.29
CA PHE A 108 -6.82 20.26 -11.26
C PHE A 108 -7.01 21.51 -12.13
N ASN A 109 -8.01 22.33 -11.82
CA ASN A 109 -8.15 23.72 -12.24
C ASN A 109 -8.02 23.95 -13.75
N LEU A 110 -8.73 23.13 -14.55
CA LEU A 110 -8.84 23.38 -15.99
C LEU A 110 -9.86 24.47 -16.33
N ASN A 111 -10.76 24.81 -15.39
CA ASN A 111 -11.53 26.06 -15.32
C ASN A 111 -12.15 26.19 -13.91
N PRO A 112 -11.81 27.18 -13.07
CA PRO A 112 -12.45 27.33 -11.77
C PRO A 112 -13.95 27.66 -11.92
N PRO A 113 -14.86 26.97 -11.21
CA PRO A 113 -16.29 27.28 -11.27
C PRO A 113 -16.58 28.65 -10.63
N GLY A 114 -17.53 29.37 -11.22
CA GLY A 114 -17.97 30.69 -10.74
C GLY A 114 -18.59 30.61 -9.34
N GLN A 115 -18.48 31.70 -8.57
CA GLN A 115 -18.84 31.76 -7.14
C GLN A 115 -20.31 31.42 -6.80
N GLU A 116 -21.20 31.26 -7.77
CA GLU A 116 -22.61 30.93 -7.52
C GLU A 116 -22.86 29.45 -7.16
N ASP A 117 -21.94 28.54 -7.53
CA ASP A 117 -22.10 27.09 -7.28
C ASP A 117 -21.87 26.68 -5.80
N PHE A 118 -21.30 27.57 -4.98
CA PHE A 118 -20.95 27.26 -3.59
C PHE A 118 -22.11 27.39 -2.59
N LYS A 119 -23.25 27.98 -2.99
CA LYS A 119 -24.39 28.17 -2.09
C LYS A 119 -25.15 26.86 -1.81
N GLY A 120 -25.27 25.97 -2.80
CA GLY A 120 -25.98 24.69 -2.66
C GLY A 120 -25.20 23.59 -1.92
N LEU A 121 -23.87 23.64 -1.93
CA LEU A 121 -23.00 22.61 -1.34
C LEU A 121 -22.76 22.77 0.17
N ARG A 122 -22.99 23.96 0.73
CA ARG A 122 -22.93 24.18 2.19
C ARG A 122 -24.14 23.61 2.92
N GLU A 123 -25.32 23.61 2.32
CA GLU A 123 -26.54 23.09 2.95
C GLU A 123 -26.53 21.55 3.05
N ALA A 124 -25.99 20.86 2.03
CA ALA A 124 -25.89 19.40 2.04
C ALA A 124 -24.92 18.84 3.10
N HIS A 125 -23.84 19.55 3.43
CA HIS A 125 -22.87 19.10 4.43
C HIS A 125 -23.37 19.21 5.88
N TYR A 126 -24.27 20.16 6.17
CA TYR A 126 -24.86 20.26 7.51
C TYR A 126 -26.00 19.26 7.75
N ALA A 127 -26.63 18.72 6.70
CA ALA A 127 -27.72 17.75 6.82
C ALA A 127 -27.25 16.32 7.19
N ILE A 128 -25.95 16.02 7.09
CA ILE A 128 -25.39 14.69 7.39
C ILE A 128 -24.78 14.63 8.81
N ALA A 129 -24.72 15.76 9.52
CA ALA A 129 -24.18 15.86 10.88
C ALA A 129 -25.25 16.25 11.93
N SER A 130 -26.49 15.78 11.76
CA SER A 130 -27.58 15.90 12.76
C SER A 130 -28.07 14.52 13.20
#